data_AF-W4V1D5-F1
#
_entry.id   AF-W4V1D5-F1
#
_cell.length_a   1.000
_cell.length_b   1.000
_cell.length_c   1.000
_cell.angle_alpha   90.00
_cell.angle_beta   90.00
_cell.angle_gamma   90.00
#
_symmetry.space_group_name_H-M   'P 1'
#
loop_
_entity.id
_entity.type
_entity.pdbx_description
1 polymer ?
#
loop_
_entity_poly.entity_id
_entity_poly.type
_entity_poly.pdbx_seq_one_letter_code
_entity_poly.pdbx_strand_id
1 'polypeptide(L)' 'MILVIDVGNTNTVFGVYDGKKLLNHWRMETSKGKTSDEYGMFMVSFLAMRRLISARLKR' A
#
# COMPACT_ATOMS: atom_id res chain seq x y z
N MET A 1 12.77 -3.92 -1.33
CA MET A 1 11.40 -3.36 -1.40
C MET A 1 11.03 -2.64 -0.11
N ILE A 2 10.46 -1.44 -0.22
CA ILE A 2 9.97 -0.60 0.90
C ILE A 2 8.58 -0.07 0.53
N LEU A 3 7.62 -0.19 1.44
CA LEU A 3 6.32 0.49 1.33
C LEU A 3 6.44 1.86 1.99
N VAL A 4 6.07 2.91 1.25
CA VAL A 4 5.99 4.28 1.75
C VAL A 4 4.55 4.75 1.68
N ILE A 5 4.17 5.63 2.60
CA ILE A 5 2.82 6.19 2.69
C ILE A 5 2.95 7.69 2.87
N ASP A 6 2.29 8.45 1.99
CA ASP A 6 2.17 9.90 2.09
C ASP A 6 0.71 10.25 2.39
N VAL A 7 0.45 10.82 3.57
CA VAL A 7 -0.89 11.13 4.06
C VAL A 7 -1.13 12.62 3.94
N GLY A 8 -1.83 13.04 2.88
CA GLY A 8 -2.27 14.41 2.68
C GLY A 8 -3.67 14.65 3.23
N ASN A 9 -4.12 15.91 3.21
CA ASN A 9 -5.46 16.28 3.70
C ASN A 9 -6.60 15.62 2.89
N THR A 10 -6.45 15.57 1.57
CA THR A 10 -7.49 15.04 0.67
C THR A 10 -7.19 13.62 0.20
N ASN A 11 -5.91 13.27 0.07
CA ASN A 11 -5.51 12.00 -0.51
C ASN A 11 -4.36 11.38 0.27
N THR A 12 -4.44 10.06 0.44
CA THR A 12 -3.36 9.22 0.93
C THR A 12 -2.79 8.43 -0.25
N VAL A 13 -1.47 8.45 -0.41
CA VAL A 13 -0.75 7.76 -1.47
C VAL A 13 0.12 6.65 -0.87
N PHE A 14 -0.04 5.43 -1.37
CA PHE A 14 0.77 4.27 -1.03
C PHE A 14 1.73 4.02 -2.17
N GLY A 15 3.03 3.91 -1.90
CA GLY A 15 4.05 3.65 -2.90
C GLY A 15 4.93 2.47 -2.52
N VAL A 16 5.30 1.64 -3.50
CA VAL A 16 6.26 0.55 -3.29
C VAL A 16 7.52 0.88 -4.07
N TYR A 17 8.63 1.02 -3.36
CA TYR A 17 9.95 1.24 -3.94
C TYR A 17 10.80 -0.02 -3.89
N ASP A 18 11.67 -0.19 -4.88
CA ASP A 18 12.81 -1.09 -4.82
C ASP A 18 14.10 -0.29 -5.05
N GLY A 19 14.87 -0.11 -3.97
CA GLY A 19 15.93 0.88 -3.91
C GLY A 19 15.37 2.28 -4.24
N LYS A 20 15.87 2.88 -5.33
CA LYS A 20 15.43 4.21 -5.80
C LYS A 20 14.30 4.15 -6.84
N LYS A 21 13.87 2.96 -7.27
CA LYS A 21 12.86 2.78 -8.32
C LYS A 21 11.47 2.67 -7.69
N LEU A 22 10.54 3.53 -8.11
CA LEU A 22 9.13 3.36 -7.79
C LEU A 22 8.56 2.21 -8.63
N LEU A 23 8.15 1.12 -7.99
CA LEU A 23 7.53 -0.02 -8.65
C LEU A 23 6.05 0.22 -8.95
N ASN A 24 5.31 0.78 -7.98
CA ASN A 24 3.91 1.15 -8.12
C ASN A 24 3.47 2.15 -7.06
N HIS A 25 2.37 2.84 -7.32
CA HIS A 25 1.67 3.63 -6.33
C HIS A 25 0.15 3.56 -6.50
N TRP A 26 -0.58 3.80 -5.43
CA TRP A 26 -2.04 3.90 -5.39
C TRP A 26 -2.45 5.11 -4.59
N ARG A 27 -3.54 5.75 -5.01
CA ARG A 27 -4.10 6.92 -4.36
C ARG A 27 -5.52 6.63 -3.92
N MET A 28 -5.84 7.03 -2.70
CA MET A 28 -7.20 6.98 -2.16
C MET A 28 -7.50 8.26 -1.39
N GLU A 29 -8.78 8.54 -1.18
CA GLU A 29 -9.19 9.63 -0.32
C GLU A 29 -8.68 9.42 1.12
N THR A 30 -8.16 10.49 1.72
CA THR A 30 -7.82 10.49 3.14
C THR A 30 -9.11 10.53 3.95
N SER A 31 -9.32 9.52 4.80
CA SER A 31 -10.53 9.41 5.59
C SER A 31 -10.19 9.07 7.04
N LYS A 32 -10.60 9.95 7.96
CA LYS A 32 -10.44 9.72 9.40
C LYS A 32 -11.34 8.62 9.94
N GLY A 33 -12.36 8.23 9.19
CA GLY A 33 -13.31 7.18 9.56
C GLY A 33 -12.83 5.77 9.24
N LYS A 34 -11.71 5.61 8.52
CA LYS A 34 -11.17 4.30 8.16
C LYS A 34 -10.39 3.69 9.32
N THR A 35 -10.72 2.45 9.63
CA THR A 35 -10.06 1.60 10.61
C THR A 35 -8.75 1.05 10.07
N SER A 36 -7.89 0.57 10.98
CA SER A 36 -6.64 -0.11 10.62
C SER A 36 -6.86 -1.33 9.74
N ASP A 37 -7.95 -2.09 9.98
CA ASP A 37 -8.26 -3.30 9.23
C ASP A 37 -8.67 -2.99 7.79
N GLU A 38 -9.45 -1.93 7.59
CA GLU A 38 -9.79 -1.44 6.24
C GLU A 38 -8.53 -1.01 5.48
N TYR A 39 -7.63 -0.25 6.12
CA TYR A 39 -6.34 0.09 5.52
C TYR A 39 -5.50 -1.15 5.20
N GLY A 40 -5.48 -2.14 6.09
CA GLY A 40 -4.81 -3.42 5.86
C GLY A 40 -5.36 -4.15 4.63
N MET A 41 -6.69 -4.22 4.48
CA MET A 41 -7.34 -4.82 3.32
C MET A 41 -6.99 -4.11 2.02
N PHE A 42 -6.95 -2.77 2.00
CA PHE A 42 -6.51 -2.01 0.83
C PHE A 42 -5.05 -2.32 0.48
N MET A 43 -4.14 -2.32 1.47
CA MET A 43 -2.74 -2.63 1.23
C MET A 43 -2.53 -4.03 0.67
N VAL A 44 -3.18 -5.05 1.25
CA VAL A 44 -3.11 -6.44 0.75
C VAL A 44 -3.63 -6.51 -0.68
N SER A 45 -4.78 -5.87 -0.96
CA SER A 45 -5.39 -5.86 -2.30
C SER A 45 -4.50 -5.19 -3.34
N PHE A 46 -3.92 -4.02 -3.02
CA PHE A 46 -3.00 -3.30 -3.89
C PHE A 46 -1.75 -4.12 -4.21
N LEU A 47 -1.12 -4.68 -3.19
CA LEU A 47 0.09 -5.48 -3.36
C LEU A 47 -0.18 -6.79 -4.12
N ALA A 48 -1.31 -7.46 -3.86
CA ALA A 48 -1.70 -8.67 -4.57
C ALA A 48 -1.97 -8.41 -6.05
N MET A 49 -2.66 -7.31 -6.39
CA MET A 49 -2.95 -6.92 -7.78
C MET A 49 -1.69 -6.76 -8.62
N ARG A 50 -0.58 -6.32 -8.02
CA ARG A 50 0.70 -6.15 -8.70
C ARG A 50 1.68 -7.30 -8.47
N ARG A 51 1.22 -8.42 -7.87
CA ARG A 51 2.04 -9.58 -7.49
C ARG A 51 3.28 -9.19 -6.67
N LEU A 52 3.17 -8.12 -5.88
CA LEU A 52 4.26 -7.58 -5.06
C LEU A 52 4.37 -8.28 -3.70
N ILE A 53 3.34 -9.04 -3.30
CA ILE A 53 3.46 -10.04 -2.23
C ILE A 53 3.63 -11.41 -2.89
N SER A 54 4.78 -12.03 -2.65
CA SER A 54 4.89 -13.48 -2.72
C SER A 54 4.50 -14.02 -1.35
N ALA A 55 3.42 -14.79 -1.28
CA ALA A 55 3.03 -15.47 -0.06
C ALA A 55 4.14 -16.45 0.32
N ARG A 56 5.10 -15.99 1.13
CA ARG A 56 6.01 -16.89 1.82
C ARG A 56 5.26 -17.43 3.04
N LEU A 57 4.31 -18.33 2.77
CA LEU A 57 3.89 -19.32 3.76
C LEU A 57 5.11 -20.24 3.95
N LYS A 58 6.05 -19.80 4.79
CA LYS A 58 7.02 -20.73 5.39
C LYS A 58 6.20 -21.62 6.33
N ARG A 59 5.95 -22.85 5.89
CA ARG A 59 5.81 -23.97 6.83
C ARG A 59 7.17 -24.28 7.42
#